data_AF-A0A8H7TB14-F1
#
_entry.id   AF-A0A8H7TB14-F1
#
_cell.length_a   1.000
_cell.length_b   1.000
_cell.length_c   1.000
_cell.angle_alpha   90.00
_cell.angle_beta   90.00
_cell.angle_gamma   90.00
#
_symmetry.space_group_name_H-M   'P 1'
#
loop_
_entity.id
_entity.type
_entity.pdbx_description
1 polymer ?
#
loop_
_entity_poly.entity_id
_entity_poly.type
_entity_poly.pdbx_seq_one_letter_code
_entity_poly.pdbx_strand_id
1 'polypeptide(L)'
;MPQDPRSKIEERFFHRSLETVSALIRNCAFTYFYPPLEPRLWILHELAEFTYTSDGELLATSDLALLQQHVEEMVQTSVQAVLEKYNYRWSYESDRKYLTAWLELLVLLKMLPFDVGTIRLIMEGVTWFVAANTHSYRGALIELRKSEGVLVFHGKVYHFTPFPQYDEFVRRK
;
A
#
# COMPACT_ATOMS: atom_id res chain seq x y z
N MET A 1 -1.04 13.11 4.89
CA MET A 1 -1.58 14.36 5.49
C MET A 1 -3.11 14.33 5.55
N PRO A 2 -3.71 14.05 6.72
CA PRO A 2 -5.13 13.72 6.86
C PRO A 2 -6.01 14.92 7.28
N GLN A 3 -5.66 16.15 6.90
CA GLN A 3 -6.44 17.34 7.27
C GLN A 3 -7.57 17.56 6.24
N ASP A 4 -8.80 17.67 6.72
CA ASP A 4 -10.02 18.02 5.98
C ASP A 4 -10.71 19.20 6.72
N PRO A 5 -11.37 20.16 6.03
CA PRO A 5 -11.54 20.29 4.59
C PRO A 5 -10.28 20.78 3.86
N ARG A 6 -10.09 20.30 2.62
CA ARG A 6 -8.98 20.70 1.75
C ARG A 6 -9.46 21.66 0.67
N SER A 7 -8.63 22.63 0.32
CA SER A 7 -8.82 23.42 -0.90
C SER A 7 -8.55 22.58 -2.15
N LYS A 8 -9.05 23.02 -3.31
CA LYS A 8 -8.84 22.33 -4.60
C LYS A 8 -7.35 22.12 -4.97
N ILE A 9 -6.48 23.02 -4.51
CA ILE A 9 -5.03 22.94 -4.76
C ILE A 9 -4.41 21.89 -3.85
N GLU A 10 -4.79 21.87 -2.58
CA GLU A 10 -4.34 20.87 -1.61
C GLU A 10 -4.83 19.47 -1.98
N GLU A 11 -6.05 19.34 -2.49
CA GLU A 11 -6.59 18.07 -2.98
C GLU A 11 -5.79 17.54 -4.19
N ARG A 12 -5.45 18.41 -5.15
CA ARG A 12 -4.62 18.05 -6.29
C ARG A 12 -3.19 17.68 -5.88
N PHE A 13 -2.61 18.42 -4.94
CA PHE A 13 -1.30 18.09 -4.38
C PHE A 13 -1.35 16.75 -3.65
N PHE A 14 -2.37 16.56 -2.79
CA PHE A 14 -2.59 15.32 -2.04
C PHE A 14 -2.71 14.12 -2.97
N HIS A 15 -3.51 14.18 -4.04
CA HIS A 15 -3.62 13.09 -5.01
C HIS A 15 -2.28 12.75 -5.67
N ARG A 16 -1.45 13.74 -6.02
CA ARG A 16 -0.09 13.48 -6.53
C ARG A 16 0.81 12.88 -5.46
N SER A 17 0.67 13.31 -4.22
CA SER A 17 1.44 12.77 -3.10
C SER A 17 1.03 11.35 -2.74
N LEU A 18 -0.24 10.94 -2.92
CA LEU A 18 -0.69 9.56 -2.69
C LEU A 18 0.16 8.53 -3.44
N GLU A 19 0.70 8.90 -4.59
CA GLU A 19 1.55 8.03 -5.43
C GLU A 19 2.95 7.83 -4.83
N THR A 20 3.44 8.80 -4.04
CA THR A 20 4.80 8.79 -3.45
C THR A 20 4.80 8.54 -1.94
N VAL A 21 3.62 8.35 -1.36
CA VAL A 21 3.41 8.14 0.07
C VAL A 21 4.21 6.95 0.61
N SER A 22 4.27 5.85 -0.14
CA SER A 22 5.07 4.68 0.25
C SER A 22 6.53 5.05 0.51
N ALA A 23 7.11 5.91 -0.31
CA ALA A 23 8.47 6.38 -0.11
C ALA A 23 8.62 7.30 1.12
N LEU A 24 7.62 8.14 1.41
CA LEU A 24 7.65 9.01 2.58
C LEU A 24 7.55 8.22 3.90
N ILE A 25 6.70 7.20 3.93
CA ILE A 25 6.49 6.36 5.13
C ILE A 25 7.75 5.57 5.46
N ARG A 26 8.36 4.93 4.46
CA ARG A 26 9.58 4.12 4.61
C ARG A 26 10.76 4.90 5.18
N ASN A 27 10.93 6.15 4.76
CA ASN A 27 12.07 6.96 5.15
C ASN A 27 11.90 7.66 6.51
N CYS A 28 10.68 7.79 7.01
CA CYS A 28 10.40 8.66 8.15
C CYS A 28 9.82 7.96 9.37
N ALA A 29 9.45 6.67 9.29
CA ALA A 29 8.88 5.89 10.41
C ALA A 29 7.91 6.73 11.25
N PHE A 30 6.83 7.23 10.63
CA PHE A 30 5.91 8.15 11.29
C PHE A 30 5.11 7.41 12.39
N THR A 31 5.56 7.51 13.63
CA THR A 31 4.78 7.19 14.83
C THR A 31 3.96 8.42 15.23
N TYR A 32 2.90 8.72 14.47
CA TYR A 32 1.93 9.71 14.93
C TYR A 32 0.98 9.03 15.93
N PHE A 33 0.87 9.56 17.15
CA PHE A 33 -0.18 9.17 18.09
C PHE A 33 -1.54 9.55 17.46
N TYR A 34 -2.45 8.59 17.34
CA TYR A 34 -3.79 8.84 16.78
C TYR A 34 -4.88 8.71 17.87
N PRO A 35 -5.20 9.75 18.66
CA PRO A 35 -6.40 9.75 19.51
C PRO A 35 -7.57 10.55 18.90
N PRO A 36 -8.82 10.03 18.94
CA PRO A 36 -9.20 8.63 19.08
C PRO A 36 -8.86 7.86 17.79
N LEU A 37 -8.26 6.67 17.92
CA LEU A 37 -7.73 5.88 16.82
C LEU A 37 -8.89 5.27 16.01
N GLU A 38 -9.42 6.01 15.05
CA GLU A 38 -10.33 5.44 14.07
C GLU A 38 -9.52 4.52 13.14
N PRO A 39 -9.98 3.29 12.84
CA PRO A 39 -9.30 2.40 11.91
C PRO A 39 -9.39 2.98 10.49
N ARG A 40 -8.42 3.84 10.17
CA ARG A 40 -8.29 4.45 8.85
C ARG A 40 -7.39 3.57 8.01
N LEU A 41 -7.86 3.26 6.81
CA LEU A 41 -7.15 2.38 5.87
C LEU A 41 -5.71 2.84 5.62
N TRP A 42 -5.48 4.16 5.67
CA TRP A 42 -4.17 4.79 5.56
C TRP A 42 -3.16 4.32 6.61
N ILE A 43 -3.59 4.19 7.86
CA ILE A 43 -2.73 3.78 8.98
C ILE A 43 -2.33 2.31 8.82
N LEU A 44 -3.26 1.48 8.35
CA LEU A 44 -2.98 0.07 8.07
C LEU A 44 -1.96 -0.08 6.93
N HIS A 45 -2.09 0.73 5.87
CA HIS A 45 -1.10 0.79 4.80
C HIS A 45 0.27 1.26 5.30
N GLU A 46 0.32 2.32 6.11
CA GLU A 46 1.57 2.81 6.71
C GLU A 46 2.31 1.71 7.48
N LEU A 47 1.57 0.99 8.31
CA LEU A 47 2.13 -0.09 9.11
C LEU A 47 2.59 -1.27 8.24
N ALA A 48 1.75 -1.72 7.30
CA ALA A 48 2.11 -2.83 6.41
C ALA A 48 3.34 -2.51 5.55
N GLU A 49 3.42 -1.29 5.00
CA GLU A 49 4.58 -0.82 4.25
C GLU A 49 5.83 -0.87 5.11
N PHE A 50 5.78 -0.29 6.32
CA PHE A 50 6.93 -0.32 7.22
C PHE A 50 7.33 -1.76 7.59
N THR A 51 6.37 -2.59 8.01
CA THR A 51 6.61 -3.96 8.48
C THR A 51 7.19 -4.87 7.39
N TYR A 52 6.76 -4.73 6.13
CA TYR A 52 7.20 -5.62 5.05
C TYR A 52 8.36 -5.08 4.23
N THR A 53 8.65 -3.79 4.35
CA THR A 53 9.76 -3.14 3.64
C THR A 53 10.82 -2.59 4.59
N SER A 54 10.83 -2.97 5.88
CA SER A 54 11.89 -2.56 6.81
C SER A 54 12.45 -3.70 7.63
N ASP A 55 13.76 -3.63 7.89
CA ASP A 55 14.47 -4.53 8.82
C ASP A 55 14.46 -3.99 10.26
N GLY A 56 13.89 -2.79 10.46
CA GLY A 56 13.79 -2.13 11.76
C GLY A 56 12.59 -2.65 12.55
N GLU A 57 12.78 -2.77 13.87
CA GLU A 57 11.68 -3.09 14.78
C GLU A 57 10.79 -1.87 15.00
N LEU A 58 9.48 -2.06 14.87
CA LEU A 58 8.50 -1.05 15.26
C LEU A 58 8.40 -1.05 16.78
N LEU A 59 8.49 0.10 17.42
CA LEU A 59 8.25 0.22 18.86
C LEU A 59 6.77 -0.14 19.14
N ALA A 60 6.56 -1.28 19.80
CA ALA A 60 5.23 -1.78 20.11
C ALA A 60 4.56 -0.93 21.22
N THR A 61 3.79 0.07 20.81
CA THR A 61 2.80 0.70 21.67
C THR A 61 1.49 -0.09 21.63
N SER A 62 0.69 -0.02 22.69
CA SER A 62 -0.51 -0.85 22.84
C SER A 62 -1.56 -0.64 21.73
N ASP A 63 -1.59 0.54 21.14
CA ASP A 63 -2.43 0.92 20.01
C ASP A 63 -1.91 0.36 18.66
N LEU A 64 -0.60 0.30 18.48
CA LEU A 64 0.03 -0.28 17.28
C LEU A 64 -0.01 -1.81 17.29
N ALA A 65 0.03 -2.44 18.47
CA ALA A 65 -0.02 -3.90 18.60
C ALA A 65 -1.28 -4.50 17.95
N LEU A 66 -2.45 -3.86 18.10
CA LEU A 66 -3.69 -4.33 17.48
C LEU A 66 -3.64 -4.19 15.95
N LEU A 67 -3.15 -3.05 15.46
CA LEU A 67 -2.99 -2.83 14.01
C LEU A 67 -1.98 -3.81 13.40
N GLN A 68 -0.93 -4.17 14.14
CA GLN A 68 0.06 -5.14 13.69
C GLN A 68 -0.54 -6.54 13.59
N GLN A 69 -1.41 -6.93 14.51
CA GLN A 69 -2.19 -8.16 14.38
C GLN A 69 -3.07 -8.15 13.13
N HIS A 70 -3.71 -7.02 12.80
CA HIS A 70 -4.49 -6.91 11.57
C HIS A 70 -3.61 -7.08 10.33
N VAL A 71 -2.40 -6.49 10.33
CA VAL A 71 -1.41 -6.65 9.25
C VAL A 71 -1.01 -8.12 9.09
N GLU A 72 -0.71 -8.81 10.17
CA GLU A 72 -0.41 -10.25 10.15
C GLU A 72 -1.59 -11.10 9.67
N GLU A 73 -2.82 -10.75 10.07
CA GLU A 73 -4.05 -11.44 9.64
C GLU A 73 -4.29 -11.31 8.13
N MET A 74 -3.89 -10.21 7.49
CA MET A 74 -4.01 -10.04 6.03
C MET A 74 -3.22 -11.09 5.26
N VAL A 75 -2.06 -11.53 5.78
CA VAL A 75 -1.23 -12.59 5.19
C VAL A 75 -1.87 -13.97 5.36
N GLN A 76 -2.60 -14.17 6.46
CA GLN A 76 -3.25 -15.46 6.76
C GLN A 76 -4.59 -15.63 6.02
N THR A 77 -5.26 -14.53 5.69
CA THR A 77 -6.61 -14.53 5.13
C THR A 77 -6.66 -13.79 3.80
N SER A 78 -6.94 -12.49 3.83
CA SER A 78 -6.82 -11.55 2.72
C SER A 78 -6.97 -10.12 3.25
N VAL A 79 -6.51 -9.14 2.48
CA VAL A 79 -6.73 -7.72 2.80
C VAL A 79 -8.22 -7.42 2.96
N GLN A 80 -9.05 -7.81 1.98
CA GLN A 80 -10.48 -7.48 1.98
C GLN A 80 -11.21 -8.04 3.21
N ALA A 81 -10.93 -9.30 3.59
CA ALA A 81 -11.52 -9.91 4.78
C ALA A 81 -11.21 -9.13 6.06
N VAL A 82 -9.96 -8.67 6.21
CA VAL A 82 -9.55 -7.84 7.37
C VAL A 82 -10.23 -6.47 7.33
N LEU A 83 -10.28 -5.82 6.17
CA LEU A 83 -10.92 -4.51 6.02
C LEU A 83 -12.40 -4.56 6.40
N GLU A 84 -13.12 -5.60 5.97
CA GLU A 84 -14.53 -5.82 6.29
C GLU A 84 -14.73 -6.18 7.77
N LYS A 85 -13.95 -7.14 8.29
CA LYS A 85 -14.07 -7.63 9.67
C LYS A 85 -13.90 -6.50 10.69
N TYR A 86 -12.94 -5.61 10.48
CA TYR A 86 -12.62 -4.53 11.41
C TYR A 86 -13.23 -3.17 11.03
N ASN A 87 -14.10 -3.14 10.01
CA ASN A 87 -14.80 -1.93 9.55
C ASN A 87 -13.86 -0.74 9.30
N TYR A 88 -12.75 -0.98 8.58
CA TYR A 88 -11.81 0.08 8.22
C TYR A 88 -12.51 1.17 7.41
N ARG A 89 -12.38 2.42 7.85
CA ARG A 89 -12.98 3.58 7.19
C ARG A 89 -12.02 4.21 6.18
N TRP A 90 -12.62 4.85 5.18
CA TRP A 90 -11.94 5.68 4.20
C TRP A 90 -12.70 7.01 4.06
N SER A 91 -11.96 8.10 3.86
CA SER A 91 -12.56 9.43 3.65
C SER A 91 -13.08 9.59 2.22
N TYR A 92 -12.39 8.97 1.26
CA TYR A 92 -12.73 9.04 -0.16
C TYR A 92 -12.65 7.65 -0.80
N GLU A 93 -13.58 7.34 -1.72
CA GLU A 93 -13.60 6.06 -2.42
C GLU A 93 -12.34 5.84 -3.29
N SER A 94 -11.71 6.93 -3.75
CA SER A 94 -10.42 6.89 -4.44
C SER A 94 -9.32 6.30 -3.57
N ASP A 95 -9.27 6.70 -2.30
CA ASP A 95 -8.24 6.26 -1.35
C ASP A 95 -8.38 4.76 -1.11
N ARG A 96 -9.62 4.28 -0.96
CA ARG A 96 -9.91 2.85 -0.85
C ARG A 96 -9.32 2.05 -2.01
N LYS A 97 -9.61 2.46 -3.25
CA LYS A 97 -9.15 1.73 -4.45
C LYS A 97 -7.62 1.63 -4.52
N TYR A 98 -6.93 2.74 -4.27
CA TYR A 98 -5.46 2.76 -4.31
C TYR A 98 -4.84 1.98 -3.16
N LEU A 99 -5.32 2.21 -1.93
CA LEU A 99 -4.74 1.58 -0.75
C LEU A 99 -4.99 0.07 -0.71
N THR A 100 -6.16 -0.39 -1.16
CA THR A 100 -6.42 -1.83 -1.30
C THR A 100 -5.46 -2.46 -2.30
N ALA A 101 -5.26 -1.85 -3.48
CA ALA A 101 -4.30 -2.36 -4.47
C ALA A 101 -2.86 -2.43 -3.92
N TRP A 102 -2.43 -1.38 -3.20
CA TRP A 102 -1.13 -1.35 -2.54
C TRP A 102 -0.99 -2.43 -1.46
N LEU A 103 -1.97 -2.54 -0.56
CA LEU A 103 -1.97 -3.53 0.52
C LEU A 103 -1.96 -4.96 -0.02
N GLU A 104 -2.78 -5.26 -1.03
CA GLU A 104 -2.83 -6.60 -1.61
C GLU A 104 -1.53 -6.95 -2.33
N LEU A 105 -0.91 -5.99 -3.03
CA LEU A 105 0.41 -6.20 -3.61
C LEU A 105 1.45 -6.47 -2.51
N LEU A 106 1.49 -5.67 -1.44
CA LEU A 106 2.42 -5.85 -0.33
C LEU A 106 2.28 -7.22 0.35
N VAL A 107 1.05 -7.60 0.67
CA VAL A 107 0.74 -8.90 1.28
C VAL A 107 1.15 -10.03 0.33
N LEU A 108 0.85 -9.91 -0.96
CA LEU A 108 1.25 -10.89 -1.96
C LEU A 108 2.77 -11.04 -2.05
N LEU A 109 3.50 -9.93 -2.08
CA LEU A 109 4.97 -9.95 -2.08
C LEU A 109 5.52 -10.58 -0.80
N LYS A 110 4.88 -10.35 0.35
CA LYS A 110 5.27 -10.95 1.63
C LYS A 110 4.99 -12.46 1.72
N MET A 111 3.94 -12.94 1.06
CA MET A 111 3.60 -14.37 1.00
C MET A 111 4.54 -15.18 0.11
N LEU A 112 5.23 -14.51 -0.81
CA LEU A 112 6.22 -15.11 -1.70
C LEU A 112 7.59 -15.16 -1.01
N PRO A 113 8.53 -16.03 -1.47
CA PRO A 113 9.86 -16.17 -0.88
C PRO A 113 10.80 -15.00 -1.25
N PHE A 114 10.34 -13.77 -1.07
CA PHE A 114 11.11 -12.55 -1.29
C PHE A 114 11.71 -12.06 0.04
N ASP A 115 12.97 -11.65 -0.02
CA ASP A 115 13.57 -10.89 1.07
C ASP A 115 13.07 -9.44 1.06
N VAL A 116 13.29 -8.74 2.19
CA VAL A 116 12.88 -7.33 2.37
C VAL A 116 13.47 -6.43 1.27
N GLY A 117 14.70 -6.70 0.81
CA GLY A 117 15.35 -5.94 -0.25
C GLY A 117 14.64 -6.07 -1.60
N THR A 118 14.16 -7.26 -1.93
CA THR A 118 13.40 -7.55 -3.14
C THR A 118 12.02 -6.92 -3.09
N ILE A 119 11.33 -7.02 -1.95
CA ILE A 119 10.04 -6.35 -1.74
C ILE A 119 10.22 -4.84 -1.90
N ARG A 120 11.24 -4.25 -1.25
CA ARG A 120 11.60 -2.82 -1.40
C ARG A 120 11.81 -2.42 -2.86
N LEU A 121 12.62 -3.19 -3.60
CA LEU A 121 12.94 -2.91 -5.01
C LEU A 121 11.68 -2.90 -5.89
N ILE A 122 10.76 -3.85 -5.65
CA ILE A 122 9.50 -3.91 -6.39
C ILE A 122 8.64 -2.68 -6.05
N MET A 123 8.47 -2.40 -4.76
CA MET A 123 7.66 -1.28 -4.27
C MET A 123 8.22 0.08 -4.71
N GLU A 124 9.55 0.27 -4.75
CA GLU A 124 10.19 1.44 -5.34
C GLU A 124 9.87 1.59 -6.81
N GLY A 125 9.92 0.48 -7.57
CA GLY A 125 9.53 0.47 -8.97
C GLY A 125 8.12 1.00 -9.17
N VAL A 126 7.15 0.46 -8.43
CA VAL A 126 5.75 0.88 -8.54
C VAL A 126 5.55 2.34 -8.11
N THR A 127 6.23 2.77 -7.03
CA THR A 127 6.10 4.11 -6.45
C THR A 127 6.64 5.19 -7.39
N TRP A 128 7.83 4.98 -7.96
CA TRP A 128 8.53 6.04 -8.70
C TRP A 128 8.25 6.02 -10.19
N PHE A 129 7.81 4.89 -10.74
CA PHE A 129 7.46 4.76 -12.16
C PHE A 129 5.94 4.61 -12.32
N VAL A 130 5.20 5.62 -11.84
CA VAL A 130 3.72 5.64 -11.81
C VAL A 130 3.10 5.47 -13.20
N ALA A 131 3.75 5.92 -14.27
CA ALA A 131 3.23 5.74 -15.63
C ALA A 131 3.50 4.32 -16.22
N ALA A 132 4.40 3.55 -15.61
CA ALA A 132 4.70 2.20 -16.07
C ALA A 132 3.60 1.23 -15.60
N ASN A 133 2.91 0.60 -16.54
CA ASN A 133 1.92 -0.44 -16.22
C ASN A 133 2.55 -1.81 -15.96
N THR A 134 3.78 -2.01 -16.45
CA THR A 134 4.52 -3.26 -16.31
C THR A 134 5.93 -3.00 -15.77
N HIS A 135 6.34 -3.79 -14.78
CA HIS A 135 7.69 -3.81 -14.22
C HIS A 135 8.27 -5.22 -14.37
N SER A 136 9.45 -5.34 -14.95
CA SER A 136 10.10 -6.64 -15.16
C SER A 136 11.45 -6.70 -14.47
N TYR A 137 11.62 -7.69 -13.60
CA TYR A 137 12.86 -7.94 -12.86
C TYR A 137 13.44 -9.27 -13.35
N ARG A 138 14.14 -9.22 -14.49
CA ARG A 138 14.59 -10.43 -15.23
C ARG A 138 15.49 -11.34 -14.41
N GLY A 139 16.33 -10.78 -13.53
CA GLY A 139 17.20 -11.57 -12.64
C GLY A 139 16.43 -12.40 -11.60
N ALA A 140 15.23 -11.97 -11.23
CA ALA A 140 14.37 -12.63 -10.25
C ALA A 140 13.20 -13.40 -10.88
N LEU A 141 13.07 -13.39 -12.22
CA LEU A 141 11.94 -13.97 -12.96
C LEU A 141 10.58 -13.43 -12.47
N ILE A 142 10.53 -12.12 -12.20
CA ILE A 142 9.33 -11.40 -11.74
C ILE A 142 8.84 -10.49 -12.85
N GLU A 143 7.53 -10.52 -13.10
CA GLU A 143 6.83 -9.54 -13.92
C GLU A 143 5.59 -9.05 -13.19
N LEU A 144 5.52 -7.75 -12.93
CA LEU A 144 4.37 -7.11 -12.31
C LEU A 144 3.62 -6.30 -13.36
N ARG A 145 2.36 -6.66 -13.63
CA ARG A 145 1.41 -5.96 -14.50
C ARG A 145 0.37 -5.27 -13.63
N LYS A 146 0.68 -4.05 -13.19
CA LYS A 146 -0.07 -3.38 -12.12
C LYS A 146 -1.49 -2.97 -12.51
N SER A 147 -1.69 -2.55 -13.76
CA SER A 147 -2.99 -2.14 -14.29
C SER A 147 -3.93 -3.32 -14.52
N GLU A 148 -3.37 -4.54 -14.57
CA GLU A 148 -4.12 -5.79 -14.66
C GLU A 148 -4.28 -6.47 -13.30
N GLY A 149 -3.60 -5.99 -12.25
CA GLY A 149 -3.60 -6.64 -10.95
C GLY A 149 -2.92 -8.01 -10.97
N VAL A 150 -1.82 -8.15 -11.72
CA VAL A 150 -1.15 -9.44 -11.91
C VAL A 150 0.33 -9.38 -11.55
N LEU A 151 0.78 -10.36 -10.77
CA LEU A 151 2.19 -10.64 -10.52
C LEU A 151 2.51 -12.03 -11.07
N VAL A 152 3.54 -12.14 -11.90
CA VAL A 152 4.08 -13.41 -12.40
C VAL A 152 5.41 -13.65 -11.71
N PHE A 153 5.57 -14.82 -11.08
CA PHE A 153 6.80 -15.22 -10.42
C PHE A 153 7.08 -16.71 -10.68
N HIS A 154 8.24 -17.01 -11.27
CA HIS A 154 8.59 -18.36 -11.76
C HIS A 154 7.49 -18.99 -12.64
N GLY A 155 6.88 -18.19 -13.51
CA GLY A 155 5.80 -18.63 -14.41
C GLY A 155 4.46 -18.90 -13.73
N LYS A 156 4.36 -18.77 -12.40
CA LYS A 156 3.08 -18.80 -11.68
C LYS A 156 2.47 -17.40 -11.68
N VAL A 157 1.15 -17.35 -11.86
CA VAL A 157 0.37 -16.12 -11.91
C VAL A 157 -0.34 -15.93 -10.58
N TYR A 158 -0.22 -14.74 -10.02
CA TYR A 158 -0.87 -14.30 -8.79
C TYR A 158 -1.67 -13.04 -9.08
N HIS A 159 -2.79 -12.88 -8.39
CA HIS A 159 -3.74 -11.80 -8.61
C HIS A 159 -3.87 -10.92 -7.38
N PHE A 160 -4.10 -9.64 -7.64
CA PHE A 160 -4.45 -8.62 -6.66
C PHE A 160 -5.34 -7.57 -7.34
N THR A 161 -5.89 -6.63 -6.58
CA THR A 161 -6.72 -5.56 -7.10
C THR A 161 -5.91 -4.66 -8.04
N PRO A 162 -6.33 -4.47 -9.30
CA PRO A 162 -5.61 -3.63 -10.23
C PRO A 162 -5.47 -2.19 -9.74
N PHE A 163 -4.32 -1.59 -9.99
CA PHE A 163 -4.11 -0.16 -9.71
C PHE A 163 -5.02 0.69 -10.61
N PRO A 164 -5.73 1.68 -10.05
CA PRO A 164 -6.49 2.61 -10.86
C PRO A 164 -5.59 3.37 -11.85
N GLN A 165 -6.06 3.55 -13.09
CA GLN A 165 -5.25 4.20 -14.13
C GLN A 165 -5.26 5.72 -13.99
N TYR A 166 -4.08 6.33 -14.15
CA TYR A 166 -3.84 7.77 -13.98
C TYR A 166 -4.75 8.67 -14.84
N ASP A 167 -5.09 8.24 -16.07
CA ASP A 167 -5.95 9.01 -16.97
C ASP A 167 -7.41 9.14 -16.49
N GLU A 168 -7.90 8.22 -15.64
CA GLU A 168 -9.26 8.30 -15.09
C GLU A 168 -9.42 9.41 -14.05
N PHE A 169 -8.32 9.84 -13.43
CA PHE A 169 -8.34 10.80 -12.32
C PHE A 169 -7.91 12.22 -12.74
N VAL A 170 -7.02 12.34 -13.74
CA VAL A 170 -6.52 13.67 -14.17
C VAL A 170 -7.43 14.36 -15.18
N ARG A 171 -8.35 13.63 -15.84
CA ARG A 171 -9.20 14.18 -16.93
C ARG A 171 -10.63 14.50 -16.56
N ARG A 172 -11.02 14.53 -15.28
CA ARG A 172 -12.28 15.17 -14.89
C ARG A 172 -12.08 16.69 -14.90
N LYS A 173 -12.29 17.28 -16.09
CA LYS A 173 -12.44 18.73 -16.30
C LYS A 173 -13.70 19.24 -15.61
#